data_AF-A0A6C0L812-F1
#
_entry.id   AF-A0A6C0L812-F1
#
_cell.length_a   1.000
_cell.length_b   1.000
_cell.length_c   1.000
_cell.angle_alpha   90.00
_cell.angle_beta   90.00
_cell.angle_gamma   90.00
#
_symmetry.space_group_name_H-M   'P 1'
#
loop_
_entity.id
_entity.type
_entity.pdbx_description
1 polymer ?
#
loop_
_entity_poly.entity_id
_entity_poly.type
_entity_poly.pdbx_seq_one_letter_code
_entity_poly.pdbx_strand_id
1 'polypeptide(L)'
;MDDKVIKINLSIFQNRYNIDVPENILNKAESLKKSCSCFDSFYDPKMIWEKKLNNKKDKTINIANNIGTANNKGRFHIIIPDFSDNSSTKRALIGYLNKLTGKNKDVICEKIKSIIDNKTAQASQAAQAEELFLIIWSYIKVTDSIGGNNIYIKLLEYFDSRFLADIIDKLWNSYLNNKEWIPPKFIFNNNLLLLNNEYELYCDYIKWKKGIHNLNIIWIKYKPSEIPQLLNNIYDYLTDECIGNPLIHKYIIDIFIEQIFKILKNLNNYPDKTIVKTMVEKIKLLDVKSFDSSTRFLIYNIIDNK
;
A
#
# COMPACT_ATOMS: atom_id res chain seq x y z
N MET A 1 -17.61 17.12 3.74
CA MET A 1 -19.02 16.82 4.03
C MET A 1 -18.99 15.69 5.03
N ASP A 2 -19.54 15.90 6.22
CA ASP A 2 -19.60 14.86 7.25
C ASP A 2 -20.44 13.70 6.73
N ASP A 3 -19.77 12.61 6.40
CA ASP A 3 -20.42 11.33 6.18
C ASP A 3 -21.19 11.00 7.46
N LYS A 4 -22.51 11.18 7.43
CA LYS A 4 -23.42 10.71 8.47
C LYS A 4 -23.41 9.18 8.44
N VAL A 5 -22.37 8.60 9.02
CA VAL A 5 -22.31 7.18 9.33
C VAL A 5 -23.42 6.89 10.33
N ILE A 6 -24.47 6.22 9.85
CA ILE A 6 -25.56 5.73 10.70
C ILE A 6 -24.98 4.57 11.52
N LYS A 7 -24.63 4.83 12.77
CA LYS A 7 -24.22 3.80 13.73
C LYS A 7 -25.47 3.06 14.21
N ILE A 8 -25.71 1.87 13.66
CA ILE A 8 -26.76 0.96 14.14
C ILE A 8 -26.22 0.24 15.38
N ASN A 9 -26.94 0.30 16.50
CA ASN A 9 -26.54 -0.36 17.74
C ASN A 9 -26.53 -1.89 17.57
N LEU A 10 -25.48 -2.57 18.04
CA LEU A 10 -25.32 -4.03 17.96
C LEU A 10 -26.52 -4.77 18.58
N SER A 11 -27.16 -4.20 19.60
CA SER A 11 -28.37 -4.76 20.23
C SER A 11 -29.54 -4.95 19.26
N ILE A 12 -29.62 -4.15 18.20
CA ILE A 12 -30.64 -4.27 17.13
C ILE A 12 -30.46 -5.59 16.36
N PHE A 13 -29.22 -6.10 16.27
CA PHE A 13 -28.90 -7.37 15.62
C PHE A 13 -28.96 -8.56 16.58
N GLN A 14 -28.84 -8.34 17.90
CA GLN A 14 -28.87 -9.43 18.89
C GLN A 14 -30.19 -10.21 18.87
N ASN A 15 -31.33 -9.54 18.61
CA ASN A 15 -32.62 -10.22 18.46
C ASN A 15 -32.71 -11.10 17.20
N ARG A 16 -31.92 -10.81 16.15
CA ARG A 16 -31.79 -11.70 14.97
C ARG A 16 -30.91 -12.92 15.25
N TYR A 17 -29.97 -12.81 16.18
CA TYR A 17 -29.04 -13.88 16.57
C TYR A 17 -29.63 -14.93 17.54
N ASN A 18 -30.90 -14.79 17.92
CA ASN A 18 -31.58 -15.77 18.76
C ASN A 18 -32.22 -16.89 17.91
N ILE A 19 -31.39 -17.59 17.14
CA ILE A 19 -31.79 -18.67 16.24
C ILE A 19 -31.24 -20.00 16.76
N ASP A 20 -32.09 -21.02 16.82
CA ASP A 20 -31.68 -22.39 17.11
C ASP A 20 -30.81 -22.95 15.98
N VAL A 21 -29.58 -23.32 16.32
CA VAL A 21 -28.59 -23.87 15.39
C VAL A 21 -28.65 -25.39 15.42
N PRO A 22 -28.80 -26.07 14.27
CA PRO A 22 -28.80 -27.53 14.23
C PRO A 22 -27.48 -28.13 14.68
N GLU A 23 -27.58 -29.29 15.34
CA GLU A 23 -26.46 -30.01 15.96
C GLU A 23 -25.33 -30.36 14.98
N ASN A 24 -25.66 -30.66 13.72
CA ASN A 24 -24.65 -30.92 12.69
C ASN A 24 -23.76 -29.71 12.34
N ILE A 25 -24.25 -28.47 12.55
CA ILE A 25 -23.47 -27.24 12.35
C ILE A 25 -22.59 -26.98 13.59
N LEU A 26 -23.11 -27.24 14.79
CA LEU A 26 -22.35 -27.17 16.03
C LEU A 26 -21.15 -28.14 16.00
N ASN A 27 -21.40 -29.40 15.66
CA ASN A 27 -20.36 -30.44 15.57
C ASN A 27 -19.29 -30.10 14.53
N LYS A 28 -19.68 -29.48 13.40
CA LYS A 28 -18.74 -29.03 12.37
C LYS A 28 -17.88 -27.86 12.86
N ALA A 29 -18.45 -26.93 13.62
CA ALA A 29 -17.70 -25.82 14.18
C ALA A 29 -16.70 -26.28 15.24
N GLU A 30 -17.08 -27.21 16.11
CA GLU A 30 -16.16 -27.82 17.08
C GLU A 30 -15.02 -28.59 16.40
N SER A 31 -15.33 -29.36 15.35
CA SER A 31 -14.31 -30.04 14.55
C SER A 31 -13.30 -29.05 13.97
N LEU A 32 -13.76 -27.89 13.47
CA LEU A 32 -12.91 -26.87 12.89
C LEU A 32 -12.04 -26.14 13.93
N LYS A 33 -12.58 -25.87 15.13
CA LYS A 33 -11.81 -25.33 16.26
C LYS A 33 -10.70 -26.30 16.68
N LYS A 34 -11.02 -27.59 16.80
CA LYS A 34 -10.03 -28.63 17.15
C LYS A 34 -8.93 -28.80 16.10
N SER A 35 -9.23 -28.59 14.81
CA SER A 35 -8.24 -28.74 13.73
C SER A 35 -7.41 -27.49 13.45
N CYS A 36 -7.89 -26.30 13.83
CA CYS A 36 -7.32 -25.04 13.40
C CYS A 36 -7.42 -23.97 14.51
N SER A 37 -6.29 -23.69 15.17
CA SER A 37 -6.20 -22.74 16.31
C SER A 37 -6.60 -21.30 15.98
N CYS A 38 -6.60 -20.91 14.70
CA CYS A 38 -7.05 -19.59 14.26
C CYS A 38 -8.57 -19.36 14.35
N PHE A 39 -9.37 -20.40 14.66
CA PHE A 39 -10.83 -20.31 14.77
C PHE A 39 -11.35 -20.21 16.21
N ASP A 40 -10.47 -20.20 17.20
CA ASP A 40 -10.88 -20.16 18.61
C ASP A 40 -11.52 -18.83 19.01
N SER A 41 -11.17 -17.71 18.35
CA SER A 41 -11.64 -16.37 18.71
C SER A 41 -12.79 -15.80 17.86
N PHE A 42 -13.02 -16.31 16.65
CA PHE A 42 -13.96 -15.68 15.69
C PHE A 42 -14.99 -16.61 15.04
N TYR A 43 -14.98 -17.91 15.37
CA TYR A 43 -15.85 -18.87 14.68
C TYR A 43 -17.15 -19.14 15.44
N ASP A 44 -18.20 -18.39 15.09
CA ASP A 44 -19.56 -18.53 15.62
C ASP A 44 -20.43 -19.47 14.75
N PRO A 45 -20.90 -20.63 15.27
CA PRO A 45 -21.82 -21.51 14.58
C PRO A 45 -23.12 -20.83 14.11
N LYS A 46 -23.60 -19.80 14.82
CA LYS A 46 -24.82 -19.05 14.47
C LYS A 46 -24.65 -18.27 13.16
N MET A 47 -23.50 -17.61 12.95
CA MET A 47 -23.19 -16.92 11.69
C MET A 47 -23.22 -17.87 10.48
N ILE A 48 -22.70 -19.09 10.64
CA ILE A 48 -22.68 -20.10 9.57
C ILE A 48 -24.10 -20.53 9.22
N TRP A 49 -24.93 -20.72 10.25
CA TRP A 49 -26.30 -21.14 10.08
C TRP A 49 -27.16 -20.05 9.43
N GLU A 50 -27.03 -18.79 9.86
CA GLU A 50 -27.69 -17.65 9.19
C GLU A 50 -27.29 -17.53 7.72
N LYS A 51 -26.00 -17.65 7.40
CA LYS A 51 -25.52 -17.63 6.00
C LYS A 51 -26.13 -18.76 5.18
N LYS A 52 -26.29 -19.95 5.78
CA LYS A 52 -26.91 -21.12 5.12
C LYS A 52 -28.42 -20.94 4.94
N LEU A 53 -29.11 -20.33 5.91
CA LEU A 53 -30.54 -19.97 5.83
C LEU A 53 -30.79 -18.92 4.74
N ASN A 54 -29.97 -17.87 4.68
CA ASN A 54 -30.09 -16.81 3.66
C ASN A 54 -29.83 -17.37 2.25
N ASN A 55 -28.80 -18.20 2.08
CA ASN A 55 -28.54 -18.90 0.81
C ASN A 55 -29.70 -19.82 0.38
N LYS A 56 -30.50 -20.35 1.33
CA LYS A 56 -31.70 -21.14 1.01
C LYS A 56 -32.87 -20.24 0.60
N LYS A 57 -33.11 -19.13 1.30
CA LYS A 57 -34.15 -18.16 0.95
C LYS A 57 -33.93 -17.56 -0.45
N ASP A 58 -32.68 -17.25 -0.78
CA ASP A 58 -32.31 -16.75 -2.11
C ASP A 58 -32.58 -17.78 -3.23
N LYS A 59 -32.47 -19.09 -2.94
CA LYS A 59 -32.82 -20.13 -3.92
C LYS A 59 -34.32 -20.23 -4.16
N THR A 60 -35.15 -20.05 -3.14
CA THR A 60 -36.62 -20.16 -3.27
C THR A 60 -37.21 -18.98 -4.03
N ILE A 61 -36.67 -17.76 -3.82
CA ILE A 61 -37.12 -16.54 -4.53
C ILE A 61 -36.78 -16.61 -6.03
N ASN A 62 -35.66 -17.24 -6.39
CA ASN A 62 -35.26 -17.41 -7.79
C ASN A 62 -36.11 -18.42 -8.58
N ILE A 63 -36.92 -19.26 -7.92
CA ILE A 63 -37.80 -20.24 -8.59
C ILE A 63 -39.17 -19.62 -8.87
N ALA A 64 -39.65 -18.70 -8.02
CA ALA A 64 -40.97 -18.08 -8.17
C ALA A 64 -41.02 -16.95 -9.23
N ASN A 65 -39.89 -16.36 -9.60
CA ASN A 65 -39.81 -15.20 -10.50
C ASN A 65 -39.27 -15.53 -11.90
N ASN A 66 -39.55 -16.73 -12.43
CA ASN A 66 -39.18 -17.10 -13.80
C ASN A 66 -40.20 -16.59 -14.84
N ILE A 67 -40.33 -15.26 -14.95
CA ILE A 67 -40.72 -14.59 -16.20
C ILE A 67 -39.79 -13.39 -16.37
N GLY A 68 -38.80 -13.54 -17.25
CA GLY A 68 -38.09 -12.41 -17.86
C GLY A 68 -36.86 -11.89 -17.09
N THR A 69 -35.70 -12.11 -17.71
CA THR A 69 -34.40 -11.43 -17.50
C THR A 69 -33.59 -11.80 -16.25
N ALA A 70 -32.39 -12.30 -16.56
CA ALA A 70 -31.45 -12.91 -15.66
C ALA A 70 -30.67 -11.90 -14.77
N ASN A 71 -30.20 -12.42 -13.64
CA ASN A 71 -28.98 -12.01 -12.94
C ASN A 71 -28.94 -10.61 -12.29
N ASN A 72 -29.77 -10.38 -11.28
CA ASN A 72 -29.42 -9.41 -10.23
C ASN A 72 -29.09 -10.15 -8.93
N LYS A 73 -27.86 -10.67 -8.85
CA LYS A 73 -27.18 -10.84 -7.55
C LYS A 73 -27.28 -9.51 -6.83
N GLY A 74 -27.61 -9.49 -5.53
CA GLY A 74 -27.63 -8.30 -4.67
C GLY A 74 -26.28 -7.59 -4.63
N ARG A 75 -25.92 -6.94 -5.74
CA ARG A 75 -24.77 -6.06 -5.86
C ARG A 75 -25.16 -4.79 -5.16
N PHE A 76 -24.30 -4.34 -4.26
CA PHE A 76 -24.38 -2.99 -3.73
C PHE A 76 -24.54 -2.02 -4.90
N HIS A 77 -25.68 -1.31 -4.92
CA HIS A 77 -25.89 -0.23 -5.87
C HIS A 77 -25.09 0.96 -5.35
N ILE A 78 -23.89 1.14 -5.90
CA ILE A 78 -23.12 2.36 -5.69
C ILE A 78 -23.83 3.45 -6.50
N ILE A 79 -24.60 4.29 -5.82
CA ILE A 79 -25.17 5.49 -6.43
C ILE A 79 -24.02 6.49 -6.56
N ILE A 80 -23.70 6.85 -7.79
CA ILE A 80 -22.65 7.81 -8.09
C ILE A 80 -23.31 9.19 -8.11
N PRO A 81 -23.01 10.10 -7.17
CA PRO A 81 -23.67 11.40 -7.11
C PRO A 81 -23.14 12.39 -8.16
N ASP A 82 -21.93 12.17 -8.68
CA ASP A 82 -21.25 13.06 -9.62
C ASP A 82 -21.02 12.38 -10.98
N PHE A 83 -21.71 12.88 -12.00
CA PHE A 83 -21.62 12.46 -13.40
C PHE A 83 -20.83 13.44 -14.28
N SER A 84 -20.09 14.38 -13.69
CA SER A 84 -19.21 15.27 -14.45
C SER A 84 -18.20 14.49 -15.30
N ASP A 85 -17.77 15.09 -16.41
CA ASP A 85 -16.73 14.52 -17.27
C ASP A 85 -15.43 14.26 -16.50
N ASN A 86 -15.13 15.09 -15.49
CA ASN A 86 -13.98 14.89 -14.62
C ASN A 86 -14.15 13.62 -13.75
N SER A 87 -15.29 13.45 -13.08
CA SER A 87 -15.62 12.23 -12.32
C SER A 87 -15.59 10.97 -13.19
N SER A 88 -16.14 11.05 -14.41
CA SER A 88 -16.10 9.96 -15.39
C SER A 88 -14.67 9.58 -15.76
N THR A 89 -13.84 10.58 -16.04
CA THR A 89 -12.42 10.40 -16.40
C THR A 89 -11.62 9.74 -15.26
N LYS A 90 -11.81 10.20 -14.01
CA LYS A 90 -11.16 9.60 -12.83
C LYS A 90 -11.55 8.14 -12.66
N ARG A 91 -12.84 7.82 -12.77
CA ARG A 91 -13.33 6.44 -12.68
C ARG A 91 -12.77 5.56 -13.80
N ALA A 92 -12.67 6.09 -15.01
CA ALA A 92 -12.05 5.39 -16.13
C ALA A 92 -10.56 5.10 -15.85
N LEU A 93 -9.80 6.12 -15.41
CA LEU A 93 -8.39 5.98 -15.04
C LEU A 93 -8.20 4.93 -13.94
N ILE A 94 -8.95 5.04 -12.82
CA ILE A 94 -8.94 4.07 -11.73
C ILE A 94 -9.28 2.66 -12.23
N GLY A 95 -10.28 2.55 -13.11
CA GLY A 95 -10.67 1.28 -13.72
C GLY A 95 -9.57 0.65 -14.56
N TYR A 96 -8.75 1.45 -15.25
CA TYR A 96 -7.59 0.97 -16.00
C TYR A 96 -6.41 0.62 -15.09
N LEU A 97 -6.12 1.45 -14.08
CA LEU A 97 -5.03 1.19 -13.12
C LEU A 97 -5.24 -0.13 -12.37
N ASN A 98 -6.47 -0.44 -11.96
CA ASN A 98 -6.82 -1.73 -11.33
C ASN A 98 -6.69 -2.94 -12.25
N LYS A 99 -6.78 -2.73 -13.57
CA LYS A 99 -6.65 -3.79 -14.57
C LYS A 99 -5.22 -3.92 -15.09
N LEU A 100 -4.32 -3.00 -14.75
CA LEU A 100 -2.96 -2.99 -15.27
C LEU A 100 -2.17 -4.17 -14.68
N THR A 101 -1.69 -5.04 -15.55
CA THR A 101 -0.87 -6.21 -15.21
C THR A 101 0.26 -6.34 -16.23
N GLY A 102 1.27 -7.15 -15.92
CA GLY A 102 2.37 -7.41 -16.87
C GLY A 102 1.92 -7.97 -18.23
N LYS A 103 0.78 -8.68 -18.29
CA LYS A 103 0.28 -9.33 -19.52
C LYS A 103 -0.47 -8.38 -20.46
N ASN A 104 -1.19 -7.40 -19.90
CA ASN A 104 -2.02 -6.47 -20.67
C ASN A 104 -1.47 -5.04 -20.65
N LYS A 105 -0.21 -4.88 -20.21
CA LYS A 105 0.43 -3.59 -19.97
C LYS A 105 0.31 -2.66 -21.19
N ASP A 106 0.60 -3.14 -22.39
CA ASP A 106 0.70 -2.29 -23.57
C ASP A 106 -0.67 -1.70 -23.95
N VAL A 107 -1.71 -2.55 -23.95
CA VAL A 107 -3.09 -2.14 -24.25
C VAL A 107 -3.65 -1.18 -23.20
N ILE A 108 -3.39 -1.42 -21.93
CA ILE A 108 -3.91 -0.57 -20.84
C ILE A 108 -3.13 0.75 -20.77
N CYS A 109 -1.82 0.72 -20.96
CA CYS A 109 -0.96 1.89 -21.03
C CYS A 109 -1.39 2.86 -22.12
N GLU A 110 -1.70 2.39 -23.33
CA GLU A 110 -2.20 3.25 -24.42
C GLU A 110 -3.52 3.95 -24.04
N LYS A 111 -4.43 3.24 -23.37
CA LYS A 111 -5.69 3.84 -22.88
C LYS A 111 -5.46 4.90 -21.82
N ILE A 112 -4.52 4.66 -20.90
CA ILE A 112 -4.14 5.65 -19.88
C ILE A 112 -3.48 6.86 -20.53
N LYS A 113 -2.57 6.64 -21.48
CA LYS A 113 -1.90 7.71 -22.23
C LYS A 113 -2.92 8.58 -22.96
N SER A 114 -3.88 7.99 -23.66
CA SER A 114 -4.96 8.74 -24.31
C SER A 114 -5.78 9.58 -23.32
N ILE A 115 -6.05 9.10 -22.10
CA ILE A 115 -6.71 9.89 -21.05
C ILE A 115 -5.86 11.10 -20.66
N ILE A 116 -4.55 10.91 -20.47
CA ILE A 116 -3.62 11.97 -20.08
C ILE A 116 -3.51 13.01 -21.20
N ASP A 117 -3.27 12.58 -22.44
CA ASP A 117 -3.12 13.45 -23.61
C ASP A 117 -4.36 14.33 -23.84
N ASN A 118 -5.56 13.73 -23.77
CA ASN A 118 -6.82 14.44 -23.96
C ASN A 118 -7.08 15.55 -22.93
N LYS A 119 -6.45 15.46 -21.74
CA LYS A 119 -6.62 16.40 -20.63
C LYS A 119 -5.46 17.36 -20.44
N THR A 120 -4.32 17.07 -21.07
CA THR A 120 -3.13 17.94 -21.05
C THR A 120 -3.06 18.86 -22.28
N ALA A 121 -3.82 18.58 -23.33
CA ALA A 121 -3.85 19.36 -24.57
C ALA A 121 -4.38 20.81 -24.45
N GLN A 122 -4.88 21.25 -23.28
CA GLN A 122 -5.36 22.62 -23.06
C GLN A 122 -4.75 23.24 -21.80
N ALA A 123 -4.10 24.41 -21.94
CA ALA A 123 -3.38 25.11 -20.88
C ALA A 123 -4.25 25.48 -19.64
N SER A 124 -5.58 25.52 -19.80
CA SER A 124 -6.55 25.74 -18.72
C SER A 124 -6.82 24.51 -17.84
N GLN A 125 -6.16 23.37 -18.07
CA GLN A 125 -6.43 22.09 -17.40
C GLN A 125 -5.28 21.58 -16.52
N ALA A 126 -4.31 22.43 -16.13
CA ALA A 126 -3.20 22.02 -15.26
C ALA A 126 -3.65 21.36 -13.93
N ALA A 127 -4.73 21.86 -13.33
CA ALA A 127 -5.33 21.26 -12.13
C ALA A 127 -5.88 19.84 -12.37
N GLN A 128 -6.39 19.56 -13.59
CA GLN A 128 -6.85 18.22 -13.96
C GLN A 128 -5.68 17.28 -14.18
N ALA A 129 -4.59 17.76 -14.80
CA ALA A 129 -3.36 16.99 -14.96
C ALA A 129 -2.74 16.63 -13.60
N GLU A 130 -2.67 17.60 -12.65
CA GLU A 130 -2.23 17.34 -11.28
C GLU A 130 -3.12 16.31 -10.58
N GLU A 131 -4.44 16.37 -10.76
CA GLU A 131 -5.35 15.39 -10.18
C GLU A 131 -5.12 13.96 -10.74
N LEU A 132 -4.99 13.82 -12.06
CA LEU A 132 -4.68 12.52 -12.69
C LEU A 132 -3.31 12.00 -12.23
N PHE A 133 -2.32 12.90 -12.12
CA PHE A 133 -0.99 12.57 -11.60
C PHE A 133 -1.09 12.04 -10.17
N LEU A 134 -1.82 12.73 -9.28
CA LEU A 134 -1.97 12.33 -7.88
C LEU A 134 -2.69 10.98 -7.73
N ILE A 135 -3.64 10.66 -8.63
CA ILE A 135 -4.24 9.33 -8.69
C ILE A 135 -3.18 8.29 -9.02
N ILE A 136 -2.38 8.48 -10.07
CA ILE A 136 -1.32 7.53 -10.44
C ILE A 136 -0.27 7.43 -9.32
N TRP A 137 0.10 8.54 -8.71
CA TRP A 137 1.01 8.62 -7.56
C TRP A 137 0.52 7.77 -6.38
N SER A 138 -0.77 7.85 -6.07
CA SER A 138 -1.37 7.04 -4.99
C SER A 138 -1.24 5.54 -5.27
N TYR A 139 -1.42 5.11 -6.53
CA TYR A 139 -1.22 3.72 -6.93
C TYR A 139 0.24 3.31 -6.79
N ILE A 140 1.18 4.17 -7.21
CA ILE A 140 2.61 3.91 -7.04
C ILE A 140 2.94 3.69 -5.56
N LYS A 141 2.39 4.49 -4.63
CA LYS A 141 2.66 4.33 -3.19
C LYS A 141 2.17 2.99 -2.62
N VAL A 142 1.04 2.46 -3.07
CA VAL A 142 0.42 1.28 -2.44
C VAL A 142 0.71 -0.05 -3.14
N THR A 143 1.28 -0.03 -4.34
CA THR A 143 1.47 -1.23 -5.16
C THR A 143 2.75 -1.98 -4.86
N ASP A 144 2.68 -3.31 -4.92
CA ASP A 144 3.86 -4.16 -4.74
C ASP A 144 4.78 -4.07 -5.96
N SER A 145 6.04 -3.72 -5.73
CA SER A 145 7.08 -3.77 -6.77
C SER A 145 7.49 -5.23 -7.01
N ILE A 146 6.84 -5.92 -7.94
CA ILE A 146 7.25 -7.27 -8.34
C ILE A 146 8.59 -7.18 -9.06
N GLY A 147 9.64 -7.80 -8.51
CA GLY A 147 10.98 -7.78 -9.10
C GLY A 147 11.66 -6.40 -9.10
N GLY A 148 11.27 -5.48 -8.21
CA GLY A 148 11.82 -4.12 -8.13
C GLY A 148 11.29 -3.16 -9.19
N ASN A 149 10.38 -3.59 -10.06
CA ASN A 149 9.78 -2.75 -11.09
C ASN A 149 8.32 -2.44 -10.75
N ASN A 150 8.06 -1.22 -10.30
CA ASN A 150 6.70 -0.72 -10.18
C ASN A 150 6.20 -0.28 -11.57
N ILE A 151 5.25 -1.04 -12.13
CA ILE A 151 4.71 -0.82 -13.49
C ILE A 151 4.05 0.56 -13.66
N TYR A 152 3.57 1.15 -12.57
CA TYR A 152 2.89 2.44 -12.58
C TYR A 152 3.86 3.62 -12.70
N ILE A 153 5.14 3.46 -12.34
CA ILE A 153 6.16 4.53 -12.46
C ILE A 153 6.34 4.96 -13.93
N LYS A 154 6.22 4.04 -14.88
CA LYS A 154 6.32 4.36 -16.31
C LYS A 154 5.19 5.25 -16.81
N LEU A 155 4.02 5.21 -16.16
CA LEU A 155 2.88 6.05 -16.54
C LEU A 155 3.17 7.54 -16.32
N LEU A 156 4.13 7.87 -15.46
CA LEU A 156 4.56 9.25 -15.23
C LEU A 156 5.21 9.86 -16.49
N GLU A 157 5.78 9.04 -17.37
CA GLU A 157 6.43 9.48 -18.62
C GLU A 157 5.41 9.95 -19.68
N TYR A 158 4.11 9.72 -19.46
CA TYR A 158 3.05 10.20 -20.36
C TYR A 158 2.65 11.65 -20.11
N PHE A 159 3.10 12.25 -19.01
CA PHE A 159 2.88 13.66 -18.76
C PHE A 159 3.92 14.51 -19.50
N ASP A 160 3.55 15.77 -19.79
CA ASP A 160 4.50 16.74 -20.33
C ASP A 160 5.74 16.86 -19.43
N SER A 161 6.91 16.95 -20.06
CA SER A 161 8.21 16.98 -19.38
C SER A 161 8.37 18.15 -18.40
N ARG A 162 7.83 19.33 -18.73
CA ARG A 162 7.92 20.51 -17.85
C ARG A 162 7.00 20.34 -16.65
N PHE A 163 5.74 19.96 -16.90
CA PHE A 163 4.79 19.62 -15.84
C PHE A 163 5.34 18.55 -14.89
N LEU A 164 5.93 17.48 -15.45
CA LEU A 164 6.50 16.38 -14.67
C LEU A 164 7.67 16.85 -13.81
N ALA A 165 8.57 17.68 -14.35
CA ALA A 165 9.67 18.25 -13.58
C ALA A 165 9.14 19.11 -12.42
N ASP A 166 8.21 20.02 -12.69
CA ASP A 166 7.67 20.93 -11.67
C ASP A 166 6.97 20.18 -10.52
N ILE A 167 6.15 19.16 -10.85
CA ILE A 167 5.43 18.40 -9.82
C ILE A 167 6.36 17.48 -9.02
N ILE A 168 7.39 16.90 -9.66
CA ILE A 168 8.40 16.09 -8.98
C ILE A 168 9.21 16.96 -8.03
N ASP A 169 9.57 18.18 -8.42
CA ASP A 169 10.31 19.13 -7.58
C ASP A 169 9.48 19.53 -6.36
N LYS A 170 8.20 19.85 -6.56
CA LYS A 170 7.26 20.13 -5.47
C LYS A 170 7.16 18.96 -4.48
N LEU A 171 7.02 17.73 -4.98
CA LEU A 171 6.90 16.54 -4.14
C LEU A 171 8.20 16.16 -3.45
N TRP A 172 9.34 16.31 -4.11
CA TRP A 172 10.67 16.10 -3.52
C TRP A 172 10.93 17.07 -2.37
N ASN A 173 10.66 18.36 -2.58
CA ASN A 173 10.84 19.38 -1.56
C ASN A 173 9.92 19.12 -0.35
N SER A 174 8.66 18.73 -0.59
CA SER A 174 7.76 18.27 0.47
C SER A 174 8.32 17.07 1.22
N TYR A 175 8.80 16.06 0.48
CA TYR A 175 9.32 14.81 1.04
C TYR A 175 10.52 15.03 1.96
N LEU A 176 11.46 15.90 1.57
CA LEU A 176 12.61 16.27 2.41
C LEU A 176 12.20 17.15 3.60
N ASN A 177 11.43 18.21 3.37
CA ASN A 177 11.06 19.17 4.42
C ASN A 177 10.22 18.53 5.52
N ASN A 178 9.27 17.67 5.14
CA ASN A 178 8.41 16.94 6.08
C ASN A 178 9.07 15.66 6.60
N LYS A 179 10.29 15.35 6.16
CA LYS A 179 11.02 14.11 6.48
C LYS A 179 10.16 12.86 6.31
N GLU A 180 9.45 12.76 5.19
CA GLU A 180 8.50 11.65 4.92
C GLU A 180 9.17 10.26 4.94
N TRP A 181 10.50 10.20 4.78
CA TRP A 181 11.33 9.00 4.92
C TRP A 181 11.44 8.47 6.36
N ILE A 182 11.09 9.28 7.36
CA ILE A 182 11.02 8.87 8.77
C ILE A 182 9.67 8.14 8.99
N PRO A 183 9.67 6.99 9.70
CA PRO A 183 8.44 6.31 10.07
C PRO A 183 7.45 7.25 10.80
N PRO A 184 6.14 7.17 10.53
CA PRO A 184 5.15 7.90 11.31
C PRO A 184 5.22 7.55 12.80
N LYS A 185 4.82 8.49 13.66
CA LYS A 185 4.90 8.33 15.13
C LYS A 185 4.23 7.06 15.67
N PHE A 186 3.15 6.59 15.04
CA PHE A 186 2.48 5.36 15.47
C PHE A 186 3.40 4.12 15.34
N ILE A 187 4.37 4.14 14.42
CA ILE A 187 5.37 3.08 14.29
C ILE A 187 6.36 3.16 15.47
N PHE A 188 6.80 4.35 15.86
CA PHE A 188 7.67 4.51 17.03
C PHE A 188 7.00 4.12 18.34
N ASN A 189 5.72 4.45 18.50
CA ASN A 189 5.01 4.33 19.77
C ASN A 189 4.46 2.92 20.05
N ASN A 190 4.35 2.07 19.04
CA ASN A 190 3.74 0.74 19.15
C ASN A 190 4.74 -0.34 18.77
N ASN A 191 4.73 -1.44 19.52
CA ASN A 191 5.51 -2.61 19.16
C ASN A 191 4.69 -3.48 18.19
N LEU A 192 4.70 -3.07 16.92
CA LEU A 192 3.91 -3.68 15.84
C LEU A 192 4.20 -5.16 15.57
N LEU A 193 5.28 -5.70 16.14
CA LEU A 193 5.66 -7.10 16.01
C LEU A 193 5.16 -7.97 17.18
N LEU A 194 4.57 -7.37 18.22
CA LEU A 194 3.86 -8.12 19.25
C LEU A 194 2.44 -8.47 18.76
N LEU A 195 2.07 -9.74 18.84
CA LEU A 195 0.83 -10.34 18.33
C LEU A 195 -0.48 -9.88 19.00
N ASN A 196 -0.47 -8.79 19.76
CA ASN A 196 -1.63 -8.33 20.51
C ASN A 196 -2.48 -7.40 19.66
N ASN A 197 -3.54 -7.89 19.01
CA ASN A 197 -4.66 -7.14 18.42
C ASN A 197 -4.36 -5.90 17.51
N GLU A 198 -3.11 -5.64 17.15
CA GLU A 198 -2.68 -4.45 16.39
C GLU A 198 -2.51 -4.73 14.89
N TYR A 199 -3.23 -5.72 14.35
CA TYR A 199 -3.11 -6.13 12.95
C TYR A 199 -3.32 -4.98 11.97
N GLU A 200 -4.23 -4.04 12.27
CA GLU A 200 -4.47 -2.85 11.45
C GLU A 200 -3.25 -1.94 11.41
N LEU A 201 -2.61 -1.67 12.56
CA LEU A 201 -1.39 -0.87 12.62
C LEU A 201 -0.23 -1.54 11.91
N TYR A 202 -0.11 -2.86 12.02
CA TYR A 202 0.88 -3.63 11.26
C TYR A 202 0.62 -3.52 9.75
N CYS A 203 -0.64 -3.62 9.30
CA CYS A 203 -1.00 -3.44 7.90
C CYS A 203 -0.64 -2.04 7.40
N ASP A 204 -0.90 -1.00 8.19
CA ASP A 204 -0.57 0.38 7.82
C ASP A 204 0.94 0.63 7.80
N TYR A 205 1.70 0.02 8.71
CA TYR A 205 3.15 -0.03 8.64
C TYR A 205 3.64 -0.65 7.33
N ILE A 206 3.11 -1.82 6.95
CA ILE A 206 3.51 -2.50 5.71
C ILE A 206 3.18 -1.63 4.49
N LYS A 207 2.01 -0.97 4.46
CA LYS A 207 1.66 -0.02 3.39
C LYS A 207 2.64 1.15 3.33
N TRP A 208 2.94 1.78 4.47
CA TRP A 208 3.88 2.90 4.54
C TRP A 208 5.27 2.49 4.05
N LYS A 209 5.80 1.37 4.55
CA LYS A 209 7.11 0.83 4.17
C LYS A 209 7.20 0.56 2.67
N LYS A 210 6.14 -0.01 2.06
CA LYS A 210 6.06 -0.20 0.60
C LYS A 210 6.08 1.13 -0.13
N GLY A 211 5.31 2.11 0.34
CA GLY A 211 5.25 3.45 -0.22
C GLY A 211 6.61 4.13 -0.27
N ILE A 212 7.36 4.12 0.83
CA ILE A 212 8.70 4.72 0.89
C ILE A 212 9.67 4.04 -0.09
N HIS A 213 9.65 2.71 -0.18
CA HIS A 213 10.50 2.03 -1.16
C HIS A 213 10.17 2.40 -2.61
N ASN A 214 8.88 2.53 -2.94
CA ASN A 214 8.46 2.95 -4.28
C ASN A 214 8.87 4.40 -4.56
N LEU A 215 8.75 5.29 -3.56
CA LEU A 215 9.23 6.68 -3.68
C LEU A 215 10.74 6.74 -3.91
N ASN A 216 11.53 5.94 -3.21
CA ASN A 216 12.98 5.91 -3.39
C ASN A 216 13.37 5.56 -4.83
N ILE A 217 12.63 4.66 -5.50
CA ILE A 217 12.85 4.35 -6.94
C ILE A 217 12.59 5.59 -7.81
N ILE A 218 11.53 6.34 -7.52
CA ILE A 218 11.19 7.58 -8.24
C ILE A 218 12.29 8.63 -8.03
N TRP A 219 12.74 8.82 -6.79
CA TRP A 219 13.78 9.78 -6.44
C TRP A 219 15.10 9.46 -7.12
N ILE A 220 15.49 8.19 -7.17
CA ILE A 220 16.71 7.79 -7.90
C ILE A 220 16.59 8.14 -9.38
N LYS A 221 15.41 7.92 -9.97
CA LYS A 221 15.16 8.21 -11.39
C LYS A 221 15.16 9.71 -11.70
N TYR A 222 14.47 10.53 -10.92
CA TYR A 222 14.22 11.94 -11.26
C TYR A 222 15.06 12.94 -10.47
N LYS A 223 15.68 12.54 -9.35
CA LYS A 223 16.52 13.38 -8.48
C LYS A 223 17.88 12.73 -8.15
N PRO A 224 18.62 12.16 -9.14
CA PRO A 224 19.86 11.42 -8.87
C PRO A 224 20.94 12.25 -8.15
N SER A 225 21.03 13.56 -8.43
CA SER A 225 21.98 14.47 -7.77
C SER A 225 21.71 14.68 -6.29
N GLU A 226 20.46 14.50 -5.86
CA GLU A 226 20.01 14.75 -4.48
C GLU A 226 20.03 13.48 -3.62
N ILE A 227 20.18 12.30 -4.24
CA ILE A 227 20.23 11.01 -3.52
C ILE A 227 21.36 10.93 -2.48
N PRO A 228 22.57 11.47 -2.71
CA PRO A 228 23.59 11.52 -1.65
C PRO A 228 23.12 12.24 -0.40
N GLN A 229 22.38 13.35 -0.54
CA GLN A 229 21.82 14.09 0.58
C GLN A 229 20.79 13.24 1.33
N LEU A 230 19.86 12.59 0.63
CA LEU A 230 18.87 11.71 1.26
C LEU A 230 19.52 10.55 2.02
N LEU A 231 20.51 9.88 1.41
CA LEU A 231 21.21 8.79 2.06
C LEU A 231 21.94 9.25 3.33
N ASN A 232 22.60 10.41 3.29
CA ASN A 232 23.23 10.98 4.46
C ASN A 232 22.19 11.32 5.54
N ASN A 233 21.09 11.98 5.20
CA ASN A 233 20.02 12.28 6.15
C ASN A 233 19.47 11.03 6.84
N ILE A 234 19.26 9.94 6.09
CA ILE A 234 18.80 8.66 6.64
C ILE A 234 19.86 8.05 7.56
N TYR A 235 21.13 8.03 7.12
CA TYR A 235 22.24 7.48 7.90
C TYR A 235 22.46 8.24 9.20
N ASP A 236 22.52 9.57 9.13
CA ASP A 236 22.77 10.45 10.29
C ASP A 236 21.62 10.30 11.30
N TYR A 237 20.36 10.26 10.85
CA TYR A 237 19.22 10.00 11.75
C TYR A 237 19.26 8.60 12.38
N LEU A 238 19.67 7.59 11.62
CA LEU A 238 19.86 6.23 12.14
C LEU A 238 20.93 6.20 13.25
N THR A 239 22.07 6.86 13.05
CA THR A 239 23.16 6.88 14.05
C THR A 239 22.86 7.74 15.25
N ASP A 240 22.25 8.90 15.04
CA ASP A 240 22.14 9.94 16.08
C ASP A 240 20.90 9.73 16.96
N GLU A 241 19.79 9.25 16.37
CA GLU A 241 18.49 9.18 17.06
C GLU A 241 18.05 7.75 17.39
N CYS A 242 18.49 6.77 16.59
CA CYS A 242 17.97 5.39 16.68
C CYS A 242 18.93 4.42 17.38
N ILE A 243 20.20 4.38 16.98
CA ILE A 243 21.18 3.42 17.51
C ILE A 243 21.49 3.77 18.97
N GLY A 244 21.44 2.77 19.85
CA GLY A 244 21.71 2.94 21.30
C GLY A 244 20.55 3.54 22.09
N ASN A 245 19.46 3.96 21.45
CA ASN A 245 18.28 4.48 22.12
C ASN A 245 17.36 3.33 22.61
N PRO A 246 17.17 3.15 23.93
CA PRO A 246 16.39 2.04 24.48
C PRO A 246 14.89 2.15 24.20
N LEU A 247 14.39 3.33 23.82
CA LEU A 247 12.98 3.55 23.48
C LEU A 247 12.65 3.16 22.04
N ILE A 248 13.66 2.93 21.21
CA ILE A 248 13.49 2.61 19.80
C ILE A 248 13.35 1.10 19.63
N HIS A 249 12.24 0.69 19.03
CA HIS A 249 12.03 -0.71 18.69
C HIS A 249 13.02 -1.16 17.61
N LYS A 250 13.57 -2.36 17.78
CA LYS A 250 14.59 -2.97 16.91
C LYS A 250 14.21 -2.93 15.42
N TYR A 251 12.95 -3.19 15.10
CA TYR A 251 12.49 -3.21 13.71
C TYR A 251 12.55 -1.83 13.02
N ILE A 252 12.64 -0.73 13.78
CA ILE A 252 12.81 0.62 13.26
C ILE A 252 14.23 0.79 12.67
N ILE A 253 15.24 0.21 13.34
CA ILE A 253 16.61 0.15 12.82
C ILE A 253 16.63 -0.65 11.51
N ASP A 254 15.96 -1.81 11.48
CA ASP A 254 15.85 -2.63 10.28
C ASP A 254 15.19 -1.87 9.11
N ILE A 255 14.19 -1.04 9.38
CA ILE A 255 13.54 -0.20 8.35
C ILE A 255 14.55 0.75 7.71
N PHE A 256 15.34 1.49 8.49
CA PHE A 256 16.29 2.46 7.94
C PHE A 256 17.41 1.77 7.16
N ILE A 257 17.96 0.66 7.67
CA ILE A 257 18.99 -0.10 6.96
C ILE A 257 18.41 -0.73 5.68
N GLU A 258 17.18 -1.22 5.70
CA GLU A 258 16.51 -1.73 4.50
C GLU A 258 16.28 -0.62 3.46
N GLN A 259 15.92 0.59 3.89
CA GLN A 259 15.81 1.75 3.00
C GLN A 259 17.14 2.06 2.32
N ILE A 260 18.24 2.15 3.08
CA ILE A 260 19.60 2.37 2.55
C ILE A 260 19.95 1.25 1.56
N PHE A 261 19.79 -0.01 1.96
CA PHE A 261 20.08 -1.17 1.11
C PHE A 261 19.34 -1.10 -0.23
N LYS A 262 18.05 -0.79 -0.21
CA LYS A 262 17.24 -0.70 -1.44
C LYS A 262 17.61 0.48 -2.32
N ILE A 263 17.97 1.63 -1.74
CA ILE A 263 18.50 2.76 -2.53
C ILE A 263 19.80 2.34 -3.22
N LEU A 264 20.76 1.80 -2.46
CA LEU A 264 22.04 1.36 -3.00
C LEU A 264 21.90 0.30 -4.09
N LYS A 265 21.01 -0.69 -3.88
CA LYS A 265 20.73 -1.73 -4.88
C LYS A 265 20.22 -1.16 -6.20
N ASN A 266 19.39 -0.12 -6.18
CA ASN A 266 18.90 0.53 -7.40
C ASN A 266 19.97 1.43 -8.05
N LEU A 267 20.86 2.01 -7.25
CA LEU A 267 22.02 2.77 -7.74
C LEU A 267 23.08 1.88 -8.41
N ASN A 268 23.13 0.57 -8.14
CA ASN A 268 24.09 -0.33 -8.82
C ASN A 268 23.93 -0.35 -10.35
N ASN A 269 22.79 0.10 -10.89
CA ASN A 269 22.58 0.27 -12.32
C ASN A 269 23.18 1.57 -12.89
N TYR A 270 23.69 2.47 -12.04
CA TYR A 270 24.27 3.74 -12.45
C TYR A 270 25.79 3.62 -12.67
N PRO A 271 26.37 4.36 -13.65
CA PRO A 271 27.80 4.28 -13.94
C PRO A 271 28.69 4.76 -12.78
N ASP A 272 28.25 5.79 -12.06
CA ASP A 272 29.00 6.34 -10.94
C ASP A 272 28.72 5.57 -9.65
N LYS A 273 29.67 4.71 -9.29
CA LYS A 273 29.63 3.93 -8.04
C LYS A 273 30.20 4.66 -6.83
N THR A 274 30.60 5.93 -6.95
CA THR A 274 31.25 6.67 -5.85
C THR A 274 30.33 6.80 -4.65
N ILE A 275 29.05 7.14 -4.88
CA ILE A 275 28.03 7.26 -3.84
C ILE A 275 27.86 5.94 -3.08
N VAL A 276 27.81 4.82 -3.81
CA VAL A 276 27.67 3.48 -3.23
C VAL A 276 28.87 3.13 -2.36
N LYS A 277 30.08 3.35 -2.86
CA LYS A 277 31.32 3.09 -2.11
C LYS A 277 31.37 3.91 -0.81
N THR A 278 31.11 5.22 -0.88
CA THR A 278 31.12 6.10 0.29
C THR A 278 30.12 5.66 1.35
N MET A 279 28.91 5.28 0.95
CA MET A 279 27.89 4.81 1.89
C MET A 279 28.24 3.45 2.50
N VAL A 280 28.82 2.53 1.71
CA VAL A 280 29.30 1.24 2.22
C VAL A 280 30.41 1.43 3.25
N GLU A 281 31.35 2.35 3.03
CA GLU A 281 32.39 2.66 4.03
C GLU A 281 31.78 3.24 5.32
N LYS A 282 30.78 4.12 5.24
CA LYS A 282 30.05 4.59 6.43
C LYS A 282 29.40 3.43 7.19
N ILE A 283 28.69 2.54 6.49
CA ILE A 283 28.01 1.39 7.10
C ILE A 283 28.99 0.43 7.79
N LYS A 284 30.21 0.28 7.29
CA LYS A 284 31.26 -0.55 7.94
C LYS A 284 31.71 0.01 9.30
N LEU A 285 31.51 1.30 9.57
CA LEU A 285 31.87 1.92 10.84
C LEU A 285 30.88 1.59 11.96
N LEU A 286 29.70 1.04 11.64
CA LEU A 286 28.73 0.60 12.63
C LEU A 286 29.29 -0.60 13.42
N ASP A 287 29.10 -0.62 14.74
CA ASP A 287 29.44 -1.79 15.56
C ASP A 287 28.45 -2.93 15.28
N VAL A 288 28.74 -3.74 14.27
CA VAL A 288 27.87 -4.83 13.83
C VAL A 288 27.55 -5.83 14.95
N LYS A 289 28.42 -5.95 15.98
CA LYS A 289 28.23 -6.92 17.07
C LYS A 289 27.11 -6.54 18.02
N SER A 290 26.74 -5.26 18.11
CA SER A 290 25.66 -4.80 18.99
C SER A 290 24.27 -5.05 18.44
N PHE A 291 24.14 -5.50 17.18
CA PHE A 291 22.86 -5.69 16.51
C PHE A 291 22.37 -7.14 16.47
N ASP A 292 21.05 -7.31 16.35
CA ASP A 292 20.43 -8.63 16.18
C ASP A 292 20.76 -9.27 14.82
N SER A 293 20.42 -10.54 14.66
CA SER A 293 20.70 -11.30 13.43
C SER A 293 20.07 -10.69 12.17
N SER A 294 18.83 -10.17 12.23
CA SER A 294 18.14 -9.56 11.07
C SER A 294 18.88 -8.32 10.56
N THR A 295 19.20 -7.42 11.47
CA THR A 295 19.93 -6.18 11.18
C THR A 295 21.32 -6.47 10.64
N ARG A 296 22.05 -7.40 11.27
CA ARG A 296 23.37 -7.84 10.80
C ARG A 296 23.30 -8.41 9.40
N PHE A 297 22.29 -9.23 9.10
CA PHE A 297 22.08 -9.77 7.75
C PHE A 297 21.87 -8.66 6.72
N LEU A 298 21.09 -7.62 7.03
CA LEU A 298 20.92 -6.47 6.15
C LEU A 298 22.23 -5.69 5.95
N ILE A 299 23.00 -5.46 7.01
CA ILE A 299 24.30 -4.77 6.95
C ILE A 299 25.29 -5.57 6.09
N TYR A 300 25.40 -6.88 6.29
CA TYR A 300 26.27 -7.71 5.47
C TYR A 300 25.84 -7.71 4.01
N ASN A 301 24.53 -7.78 3.74
CA ASN A 301 24.04 -7.63 2.37
C ASN A 301 24.39 -6.27 1.76
N ILE A 302 24.48 -5.17 2.52
CA ILE A 302 24.96 -3.89 1.99
C ILE A 302 26.46 -3.96 1.66
N ILE A 303 27.26 -4.54 2.57
CA ILE A 303 28.72 -4.62 2.45
C ILE A 303 29.14 -5.55 1.29
N ASP A 304 28.40 -6.63 1.07
CA ASP A 304 28.69 -7.66 0.07
C ASP A 304 28.19 -7.28 -1.34
N ASN A 305 27.27 -6.32 -1.47
CA ASN A 305 26.65 -5.91 -2.73
C ASN A 305 27.55 -4.96 -3.57
N LYS A 306 28.80 -5.38 -3.81
CA LYS A 306 29.84 -4.68 -4.60
C LYS A 306 29.61 -4.79 -6.12
#